data_AF-A0A3N5I3P4-F1
#
_entry.id   AF-A0A3N5I3P4-F1
#
_cell.length_a   1.000
_cell.length_b   1.000
_cell.length_c   1.000
_cell.angle_alpha   90.00
_cell.angle_beta   90.00
_cell.angle_gamma   90.00
#
_symmetry.space_group_name_H-M   'P 1'
#
loop_
_entity.id
_entity.type
_entity.pdbx_description
1 polymer ?
#
loop_
_entity_poly.entity_id
_entity_poly.type
_entity_poly.pdbx_seq_one_letter_code
_entity_poly.pdbx_strand_id
1 'polypeptide(L)'
;MKTEPAKLEDKKRRLEEPKTNDQELGPLKLLPGKWANVVPKSQGPGLPGRGWNMIALPFVAPPPPGVPFPLNYRLLLHQYNEELEFILVDKAVPNRGIRLAPGAPANTDQFLVALDYQQRIKQMAGDDFPKSGLAGSPQDVIHHEPGLWLHMTNGITDGLDIGRLATIPHGDSVLALGRSSEHSGAQSIPDISGLPIGVDQDLGKPGDDKDRGNLYLAPYRHFNENLFQGVFNPVSPNDLLEKANLDLEEQGVKIVKTTVLDVDSTRPTGGVVNIPFVVRQANATVVKSTFWIQELDQKDKYGKPKLRLQYSQLVMLDFFPRVDGLPPGCCPGPIQWPHVSINTMEKVVE
;
A
#
# COMPACT_ATOMS: atom_id res chain seq x y z
N MET A 1 12.99 0.98 23.54
CA MET A 1 14.24 0.18 23.65
C MET A 1 15.08 0.48 22.42
N LYS A 2 16.38 0.73 22.57
CA LYS A 2 17.31 0.75 21.43
C LYS A 2 17.52 -0.71 21.00
N THR A 3 16.84 -1.15 19.96
CA THR A 3 17.18 -2.41 19.29
C THR A 3 18.55 -2.22 18.66
N GLU A 4 19.56 -2.91 19.16
CA GLU A 4 20.83 -3.03 18.43
C GLU A 4 20.51 -3.67 17.07
N PRO A 5 20.99 -3.12 15.94
CA PRO A 5 20.74 -3.73 14.64
C PRO A 5 21.35 -5.12 14.61
N ALA A 6 20.62 -6.08 14.03
CA ALA A 6 21.10 -7.44 13.86
C ALA A 6 22.42 -7.42 13.07
N LYS A 7 23.55 -7.72 13.73
CA LYS A 7 24.82 -7.96 13.06
C LYS A 7 24.73 -9.33 12.39
N LEU A 8 24.68 -9.35 11.07
CA LEU A 8 24.80 -10.58 10.28
C LEU A 8 26.07 -11.33 10.71
N GLU A 9 25.91 -12.58 11.17
CA GLU A 9 26.95 -13.26 11.95
C GLU A 9 28.24 -13.48 11.16
N ASP A 10 28.16 -13.80 9.86
CA ASP A 10 29.35 -14.11 9.04
C ASP A 10 29.69 -13.09 7.96
N LYS A 11 28.84 -12.08 7.69
CA LYS A 11 28.98 -11.12 6.56
C LYS A 11 29.28 -11.76 5.19
N LYS A 12 29.00 -13.05 5.04
CA LYS A 12 29.11 -13.81 3.79
C LYS A 12 27.72 -13.96 3.20
N ARG A 13 27.61 -13.75 1.89
CA ARG A 13 26.35 -13.96 1.17
C ARG A 13 25.93 -15.42 1.28
N ARG A 14 24.67 -15.67 1.62
CA ARG A 14 24.09 -17.01 1.74
C ARG A 14 22.68 -17.04 1.16
N LEU A 15 22.35 -18.18 0.55
CA LEU A 15 21.03 -18.57 0.10
C LEU A 15 20.54 -19.69 1.01
N GLU A 16 19.40 -19.50 1.65
CA GLU A 16 18.77 -20.46 2.55
C GLU A 16 17.26 -20.41 2.36
N GLU A 17 16.55 -21.47 2.76
CA GLU A 17 15.10 -21.43 2.76
C GLU A 17 14.59 -20.35 3.72
N PRO A 18 13.60 -19.52 3.29
CA PRO A 18 12.98 -18.55 4.16
C PRO A 18 12.42 -19.22 5.42
N LYS A 19 12.69 -18.65 6.60
CA LYS A 19 12.13 -19.12 7.86
C LYS A 19 11.50 -17.96 8.61
N THR A 20 10.24 -18.11 8.95
CA THR A 20 9.56 -17.21 9.90
C THR A 20 10.34 -17.17 11.22
N ASN A 21 10.53 -15.98 11.78
CA ASN A 21 11.31 -15.68 13.00
C ASN A 21 12.83 -15.82 12.89
N ASP A 22 13.37 -15.91 11.67
CA ASP A 22 14.81 -15.74 11.45
C ASP A 22 15.25 -14.34 11.93
N GLN A 23 16.15 -14.32 12.91
CA GLN A 23 16.59 -13.07 13.55
C GLN A 23 17.42 -12.19 12.61
N GLU A 24 18.09 -12.78 11.61
CA GLU A 24 18.86 -12.01 10.63
C GLU A 24 17.95 -11.17 9.73
N LEU A 25 16.68 -11.56 9.54
CA LEU A 25 15.67 -10.78 8.81
C LEU A 25 15.24 -9.51 9.56
N GLY A 26 15.57 -9.38 10.84
CA GLY A 26 15.22 -8.23 11.67
C GLY A 26 13.71 -7.92 11.66
N PRO A 27 13.28 -6.71 11.24
CA PRO A 27 11.86 -6.35 11.22
C PRO A 27 11.06 -7.13 10.17
N LEU A 28 11.71 -7.76 9.19
CA LEU A 28 11.05 -8.52 8.13
C LEU A 28 10.77 -9.99 8.52
N LYS A 29 11.20 -10.44 9.71
CA LYS A 29 11.19 -11.84 10.14
C LYS A 29 9.84 -12.56 10.10
N LEU A 30 8.73 -11.81 10.12
CA LEU A 30 7.38 -12.38 10.10
C LEU A 30 6.82 -12.56 8.69
N LEU A 31 7.37 -11.85 7.70
CA LEU A 31 6.88 -11.85 6.31
C LEU A 31 7.06 -13.16 5.53
N PRO A 32 8.17 -13.92 5.65
CA PRO A 32 8.43 -15.03 4.74
C PRO A 32 7.30 -16.05 4.70
N GLY A 33 6.98 -16.56 3.51
CA GLY A 33 5.83 -17.43 3.27
C GLY A 33 4.72 -16.72 2.48
N LYS A 34 3.51 -17.30 2.50
CA LYS A 34 2.37 -16.80 1.72
C LYS A 34 1.29 -16.20 2.62
N TRP A 35 0.78 -15.05 2.20
CA TRP A 35 -0.36 -14.35 2.78
C TRP A 35 -1.48 -14.33 1.75
N ALA A 36 -2.72 -14.56 2.18
CA ALA A 36 -3.85 -14.53 1.27
C ALA A 36 -5.16 -14.18 1.98
N ASN A 37 -6.11 -13.66 1.21
CA ASN A 37 -7.51 -13.54 1.65
C ASN A 37 -8.21 -14.89 1.69
N VAL A 38 -7.96 -15.76 0.70
CA VAL A 38 -8.65 -17.05 0.57
C VAL A 38 -7.71 -18.18 0.95
N VAL A 39 -8.20 -19.07 1.83
CA VAL A 39 -7.48 -20.25 2.31
C VAL A 39 -8.23 -21.53 1.94
N PRO A 40 -7.56 -22.69 1.89
CA PRO A 40 -8.25 -23.97 1.88
C PRO A 40 -9.22 -24.05 3.07
N LYS A 41 -10.43 -24.60 2.86
CA LYS A 41 -11.44 -24.74 3.93
C LYS A 41 -10.93 -25.43 5.20
N SER A 42 -9.93 -26.30 5.07
CA SER A 42 -9.29 -27.00 6.19
C SER A 42 -8.46 -26.08 7.10
N GLN A 43 -8.11 -24.87 6.65
CA GLN A 43 -7.33 -23.89 7.40
C GLN A 43 -8.19 -22.80 8.06
N GLY A 44 -9.47 -22.69 7.70
CA GLY A 44 -10.41 -21.74 8.28
C GLY A 44 -11.31 -21.08 7.23
N PRO A 45 -12.13 -20.10 7.66
CA PRO A 45 -12.97 -19.32 6.75
C PRO A 45 -12.17 -18.36 5.85
N GLY A 46 -10.93 -18.03 6.24
CA GLY A 46 -10.13 -16.98 5.61
C GLY A 46 -10.77 -15.60 5.77
N LEU A 47 -10.32 -14.66 4.94
CA LEU A 47 -10.77 -13.27 4.88
C LEU A 47 -11.15 -12.87 3.44
N PRO A 48 -12.05 -13.61 2.77
CA PRO A 48 -12.41 -13.34 1.37
C PRO A 48 -12.97 -11.91 1.21
N GLY A 49 -12.51 -11.20 0.17
CA GLY A 49 -13.02 -9.88 -0.21
C GLY A 49 -12.67 -8.76 0.77
N ARG A 50 -11.60 -8.92 1.56
CA ARG A 50 -11.10 -7.87 2.47
C ARG A 50 -10.09 -6.93 1.80
N GLY A 51 -9.78 -7.14 0.52
CA GLY A 51 -9.02 -6.22 -0.32
C GLY A 51 -9.94 -5.22 -1.02
N TRP A 52 -9.57 -3.94 -0.97
CA TRP A 52 -10.30 -2.85 -1.62
C TRP A 52 -9.33 -1.89 -2.28
N ASN A 53 -9.72 -1.32 -3.42
CA ASN A 53 -9.01 -0.20 -4.00
C ASN A 53 -9.97 0.84 -4.57
N MET A 54 -9.44 2.04 -4.75
CA MET A 54 -10.06 3.11 -5.51
C MET A 54 -9.02 3.74 -6.44
N ILE A 55 -9.42 4.11 -7.65
CA ILE A 55 -8.57 4.81 -8.61
C ILE A 55 -9.39 5.74 -9.48
N ALA A 56 -8.93 6.97 -9.65
CA ALA A 56 -9.45 7.86 -10.68
C ALA A 56 -8.65 7.66 -11.98
N LEU A 57 -9.36 7.51 -13.10
CA LEU A 57 -8.76 7.27 -14.41
C LEU A 57 -9.28 8.28 -15.43
N PRO A 58 -8.42 8.83 -16.31
CA PRO A 58 -8.87 9.58 -17.48
C PRO A 58 -9.87 8.74 -18.29
N PHE A 59 -11.01 9.35 -18.64
CA PHE A 59 -12.12 8.64 -19.26
C PHE A 59 -12.96 9.59 -20.09
N VAL A 60 -13.22 9.26 -21.36
CA VAL A 60 -14.10 10.07 -22.22
C VAL A 60 -15.53 9.58 -22.10
N ALA A 61 -16.41 10.41 -21.54
CA ALA A 61 -17.85 10.19 -21.51
C ALA A 61 -18.61 11.50 -21.53
N PRO A 62 -19.90 11.47 -21.92
CA PRO A 62 -20.78 12.61 -21.69
C PRO A 62 -20.82 12.98 -20.19
N PRO A 63 -21.10 14.25 -19.87
CA PRO A 63 -21.33 14.66 -18.49
C PRO A 63 -22.33 13.73 -17.77
N PRO A 64 -22.10 13.39 -16.50
CA PRO A 64 -23.12 12.76 -15.67
C PRO A 64 -24.39 13.64 -15.57
N PRO A 65 -25.57 13.04 -15.33
CA PRO A 65 -26.79 13.80 -15.08
C PRO A 65 -26.58 14.87 -14.01
N GLY A 66 -26.93 16.12 -14.32
CA GLY A 66 -26.80 17.25 -13.39
C GLY A 66 -25.40 17.90 -13.34
N VAL A 67 -24.43 17.41 -14.12
CA VAL A 67 -23.12 18.07 -14.29
C VAL A 67 -23.10 18.75 -15.67
N PRO A 68 -22.81 20.06 -15.78
CA PRO A 68 -22.92 20.79 -17.04
C PRO A 68 -21.72 20.61 -18.00
N PHE A 69 -20.68 19.89 -17.59
CA PHE A 69 -19.45 19.68 -18.36
C PHE A 69 -18.96 18.22 -18.24
N PRO A 70 -18.31 17.66 -19.27
CA PRO A 70 -17.72 16.34 -19.16
C PRO A 70 -16.59 16.37 -18.11
N LEU A 71 -16.67 15.51 -17.10
CA LEU A 71 -15.63 15.38 -16.08
C LEU A 71 -14.31 14.85 -16.67
N ASN A 72 -14.40 14.10 -17.77
CA ASN A 72 -13.29 13.41 -18.43
C ASN A 72 -12.48 12.47 -17.53
N TYR A 73 -13.05 12.04 -16.39
CA TYR A 73 -12.50 10.97 -15.56
C TYR A 73 -13.64 10.11 -14.99
N ARG A 74 -13.28 8.90 -14.57
CA ARG A 74 -14.13 8.01 -13.78
C ARG A 74 -13.42 7.63 -12.49
N LEU A 75 -14.17 7.50 -11.41
CA LEU A 75 -13.73 6.85 -10.19
C LEU A 75 -14.12 5.37 -10.28
N LEU A 76 -13.11 4.50 -10.27
CA LEU A 76 -13.24 3.05 -10.32
C LEU A 76 -12.90 2.47 -8.95
N LEU A 77 -13.75 1.59 -8.44
CA LEU A 77 -13.57 0.88 -7.17
C LEU A 77 -13.54 -0.63 -7.43
N HIS A 78 -12.62 -1.34 -6.79
CA HIS A 78 -12.59 -2.80 -6.79
C HIS A 78 -12.65 -3.38 -5.39
N GLN A 79 -13.37 -4.48 -5.24
CA GLN A 79 -13.21 -5.44 -4.16
C GLN A 79 -12.42 -6.61 -4.72
N TYR A 80 -11.44 -7.12 -3.99
CA TYR A 80 -10.56 -8.18 -4.49
C TYR A 80 -10.11 -9.17 -3.42
N ASN A 81 -9.61 -10.29 -3.91
CA ASN A 81 -8.73 -11.19 -3.16
C ASN A 81 -7.30 -11.03 -3.67
N GLU A 82 -6.37 -11.17 -2.75
CA GLU A 82 -4.95 -11.06 -3.01
C GLU A 82 -4.20 -12.29 -2.50
N GLU A 83 -3.12 -12.59 -3.20
CA GLU A 83 -2.04 -13.42 -2.72
C GLU A 83 -0.75 -12.59 -2.70
N LEU A 84 -0.07 -12.59 -1.56
CA LEU A 84 1.21 -11.92 -1.37
C LEU A 84 2.22 -12.94 -0.84
N GLU A 85 3.22 -13.25 -1.63
CA GLU A 85 4.23 -14.27 -1.32
C GLU A 85 5.57 -13.60 -1.07
N PHE A 86 6.29 -14.02 -0.02
CA PHE A 86 7.61 -13.52 0.34
C PHE A 86 8.63 -14.65 0.39
N ILE A 87 9.70 -14.53 -0.40
CA ILE A 87 10.76 -15.54 -0.50
C ILE A 87 12.08 -14.88 -0.09
N LEU A 88 12.85 -15.57 0.76
CA LEU A 88 14.20 -15.12 1.07
C LEU A 88 15.06 -15.21 -0.19
N VAL A 89 15.61 -14.08 -0.62
CA VAL A 89 16.56 -14.04 -1.73
C VAL A 89 17.95 -14.22 -1.17
N ASP A 90 18.41 -13.26 -0.37
CA ASP A 90 19.80 -13.24 0.09
C ASP A 90 19.91 -12.60 1.46
N LYS A 91 20.86 -13.12 2.24
CA LYS A 91 21.37 -12.44 3.42
C LYS A 91 22.78 -11.92 3.17
N ALA A 92 23.14 -10.85 3.88
CA ALA A 92 24.44 -10.19 3.76
C ALA A 92 24.81 -9.76 2.34
N VAL A 93 23.84 -9.21 1.60
CA VAL A 93 24.07 -8.62 0.28
C VAL A 93 24.99 -7.40 0.44
N PRO A 94 26.21 -7.40 -0.14
CA PRO A 94 27.18 -6.35 0.10
C PRO A 94 27.03 -5.20 -0.90
N ASN A 95 26.71 -4.01 -0.40
CA ASN A 95 26.92 -2.74 -1.08
C ASN A 95 28.33 -2.23 -0.75
N ARG A 96 29.19 -2.09 -1.77
CA ARG A 96 30.62 -1.77 -1.57
C ARG A 96 30.85 -0.27 -1.41
N GLY A 97 31.67 0.10 -0.44
CA GLY A 97 31.99 1.51 -0.18
C GLY A 97 33.39 1.70 0.40
N ILE A 98 33.96 2.88 0.17
CA ILE A 98 35.23 3.29 0.76
C ILE A 98 35.12 4.70 1.33
N ARG A 99 35.77 4.97 2.46
CA ARG A 99 35.96 6.32 3.00
C ARG A 99 37.37 6.80 2.68
N LEU A 100 37.46 7.93 1.97
CA LEU A 100 38.72 8.59 1.57
C LEU A 100 39.05 9.87 2.35
N ALA A 101 38.24 10.23 3.36
CA ALA A 101 38.48 11.40 4.21
C ALA A 101 39.87 11.36 4.90
N PRO A 102 40.45 12.50 5.34
CA PRO A 102 41.80 12.57 5.88
C PRO A 102 42.07 11.48 6.93
N GLY A 103 43.09 10.65 6.66
CA GLY A 103 43.38 9.42 7.40
C GLY A 103 43.64 8.25 6.45
N ALA A 104 43.71 7.03 6.99
CA ALA A 104 43.85 5.82 6.19
C ALA A 104 42.52 5.46 5.50
N PRO A 105 42.53 5.13 4.19
CA PRO A 105 41.36 4.58 3.52
C PRO A 105 40.80 3.37 4.27
N ALA A 106 39.48 3.29 4.37
CA ALA A 106 38.79 2.18 5.03
C ALA A 106 37.58 1.73 4.21
N ASN A 107 37.36 0.41 4.16
CA ASN A 107 36.13 -0.15 3.61
C ASN A 107 34.95 0.24 4.51
N THR A 108 33.87 0.69 3.89
CA THR A 108 32.62 1.11 4.54
C THR A 108 31.43 0.40 3.92
N ASP A 109 31.60 -0.89 3.64
CA ASP A 109 30.56 -1.73 3.04
C ASP A 109 29.29 -1.76 3.91
N GLN A 110 28.15 -1.73 3.23
CA GLN A 110 26.84 -1.98 3.82
C GLN A 110 26.39 -3.40 3.48
N PHE A 111 25.70 -4.05 4.42
CA PHE A 111 25.15 -5.38 4.28
C PHE A 111 23.64 -5.33 4.45
N LEU A 112 22.93 -5.91 3.47
CA LEU A 112 21.48 -5.95 3.45
C LEU A 112 20.97 -7.38 3.60
N VAL A 113 19.72 -7.47 4.05
CA VAL A 113 18.88 -8.65 3.82
C VAL A 113 17.83 -8.29 2.78
N ALA A 114 17.58 -9.21 1.84
CA ALA A 114 16.63 -9.02 0.76
C ALA A 114 15.57 -10.15 0.76
N LEU A 115 14.30 -9.76 0.80
CA LEU A 115 13.15 -10.63 0.57
C LEU A 115 12.52 -10.26 -0.78
N ASP A 116 12.38 -11.22 -1.68
CA ASP A 116 11.50 -11.12 -2.83
C ASP A 116 10.07 -11.10 -2.35
N TYR A 117 9.24 -10.30 -3.00
CA TYR A 117 7.81 -10.44 -2.87
C TYR A 117 7.14 -10.46 -4.23
N GLN A 118 6.02 -11.17 -4.29
CA GLN A 118 5.13 -11.17 -5.43
C GLN A 118 3.70 -10.96 -4.99
N GLN A 119 3.08 -9.91 -5.51
CA GLN A 119 1.69 -9.55 -5.29
C GLN A 119 0.84 -10.01 -6.48
N ARG A 120 -0.31 -10.63 -6.22
CA ARG A 120 -1.28 -11.04 -7.24
C ARG A 120 -2.69 -10.71 -6.78
N ILE A 121 -3.43 -9.92 -7.56
CA ILE A 121 -4.78 -9.48 -7.22
C ILE A 121 -5.79 -10.02 -8.23
N LYS A 122 -6.88 -10.60 -7.72
CA LYS A 122 -8.04 -11.04 -8.49
C LYS A 122 -9.29 -10.29 -8.05
N GLN A 123 -9.96 -9.67 -9.02
CA GLN A 123 -11.19 -8.93 -8.79
C GLN A 123 -12.32 -9.85 -8.29
N MET A 124 -13.07 -9.39 -7.30
CA MET A 124 -14.33 -9.99 -6.87
C MET A 124 -15.53 -9.19 -7.39
N ALA A 125 -15.46 -7.87 -7.25
CA ALA A 125 -16.46 -6.93 -7.75
C ALA A 125 -15.77 -5.66 -8.20
N GLY A 126 -16.33 -5.01 -9.21
CA GLY A 126 -15.85 -3.71 -9.69
C GLY A 126 -17.02 -2.82 -10.05
N ASP A 127 -16.91 -1.54 -9.72
CA ASP A 127 -17.89 -0.55 -10.15
C ASP A 127 -17.24 0.81 -10.38
N ASP A 128 -17.82 1.61 -11.27
CA ASP A 128 -17.35 2.96 -11.53
C ASP A 128 -18.46 4.00 -11.66
N PHE A 129 -18.05 5.25 -11.47
CA PHE A 129 -18.87 6.39 -11.78
C PHE A 129 -18.01 7.50 -12.41
N PRO A 130 -18.44 8.13 -13.51
CA PRO A 130 -19.62 7.80 -14.32
C PRO A 130 -19.50 6.39 -14.93
N LYS A 131 -20.63 5.73 -15.21
CA LYS A 131 -20.63 4.35 -15.72
C LYS A 131 -19.86 4.28 -17.04
N SER A 132 -18.75 3.56 -17.04
CA SER A 132 -17.88 3.48 -18.23
C SER A 132 -18.03 2.19 -19.03
N GLY A 133 -18.53 1.12 -18.40
CA GLY A 133 -18.50 -0.23 -18.96
C GLY A 133 -17.11 -0.90 -18.90
N LEU A 134 -16.13 -0.27 -18.24
CA LEU A 134 -14.73 -0.72 -18.13
C LEU A 134 -14.36 -1.06 -16.68
N ALA A 135 -15.32 -1.46 -15.85
CA ALA A 135 -15.09 -1.82 -14.45
C ALA A 135 -14.40 -3.19 -14.27
N GLY A 136 -14.29 -3.98 -15.35
CA GLY A 136 -13.80 -5.36 -15.30
C GLY A 136 -14.86 -6.35 -14.85
N SER A 137 -14.55 -7.64 -14.98
CA SER A 137 -15.39 -8.76 -14.57
C SER A 137 -14.87 -9.43 -13.29
N PRO A 138 -15.72 -10.12 -12.52
CA PRO A 138 -15.26 -10.99 -11.45
C PRO A 138 -14.23 -12.01 -11.96
N GLN A 139 -13.21 -12.29 -11.16
CA GLN A 139 -12.06 -13.16 -11.43
C GLN A 139 -11.01 -12.61 -12.41
N ASP A 140 -11.20 -11.40 -12.96
CA ASP A 140 -10.14 -10.75 -13.73
C ASP A 140 -8.89 -10.56 -12.87
N VAL A 141 -7.72 -10.86 -13.45
CA VAL A 141 -6.44 -10.52 -12.86
C VAL A 141 -6.19 -9.05 -13.12
N ILE A 142 -6.32 -8.23 -12.07
CA ILE A 142 -6.26 -6.77 -12.20
C ILE A 142 -4.90 -6.19 -11.81
N HIS A 143 -4.07 -6.97 -11.11
CA HIS A 143 -2.72 -6.54 -10.74
C HIS A 143 -1.79 -7.72 -10.50
N HIS A 144 -0.52 -7.53 -10.88
CA HIS A 144 0.59 -8.44 -10.61
C HIS A 144 1.86 -7.60 -10.44
N GLU A 145 2.57 -7.70 -9.32
CA GLU A 145 3.77 -6.89 -9.06
C GLU A 145 4.85 -7.74 -8.37
N PRO A 146 6.05 -7.87 -8.97
CA PRO A 146 7.23 -8.33 -8.25
C PRO A 146 8.00 -7.17 -7.60
N GLY A 147 8.73 -7.47 -6.52
CA GLY A 147 9.59 -6.50 -5.88
C GLY A 147 10.49 -7.09 -4.80
N LEU A 148 11.20 -6.20 -4.10
CA LEU A 148 12.07 -6.56 -2.97
C LEU A 148 11.72 -5.72 -1.74
N TRP A 149 11.72 -6.37 -0.58
CA TRP A 149 11.94 -5.72 0.71
C TRP A 149 13.39 -5.84 1.11
N LEU A 150 13.99 -4.72 1.50
CA LEU A 150 15.35 -4.62 2.00
C LEU A 150 15.33 -4.25 3.47
N HIS A 151 16.23 -4.86 4.24
CA HIS A 151 16.57 -4.45 5.60
C HIS A 151 18.05 -4.07 5.66
N MET A 152 18.32 -2.81 6.00
CA MET A 152 19.66 -2.24 6.16
C MET A 152 20.22 -2.58 7.55
N THR A 153 21.21 -3.47 7.61
CA THR A 153 21.80 -3.88 8.91
C THR A 153 22.86 -2.92 9.43
N ASN A 154 23.44 -2.09 8.55
CA ASN A 154 24.40 -1.04 8.88
C ASN A 154 24.35 0.08 7.83
N GLY A 155 25.09 1.16 8.05
CA GLY A 155 25.11 2.31 7.13
C GLY A 155 23.74 3.03 7.03
N ILE A 156 22.92 2.91 8.07
CA ILE A 156 21.58 3.51 8.14
C ILE A 156 21.73 5.05 8.15
N THR A 157 20.99 5.70 7.26
CA THR A 157 20.93 7.17 7.17
C THR A 157 19.54 7.63 7.60
N ASP A 158 19.46 8.67 8.44
CA ASP A 158 18.20 9.23 8.96
C ASP A 158 17.26 8.20 9.61
N GLY A 159 17.79 7.09 10.12
CA GLY A 159 17.01 6.00 10.69
C GLY A 159 16.20 5.20 9.67
N LEU A 160 16.49 5.33 8.37
CA LEU A 160 15.85 4.56 7.29
C LEU A 160 16.46 3.16 7.24
N ASP A 161 15.85 2.21 7.94
CA ASP A 161 16.36 0.85 8.12
C ASP A 161 15.72 -0.17 7.16
N ILE A 162 14.69 0.22 6.41
CA ILE A 162 14.02 -0.63 5.43
C ILE A 162 13.83 0.10 4.10
N GLY A 163 13.71 -0.67 3.02
CA GLY A 163 13.34 -0.17 1.70
C GLY A 163 12.42 -1.16 0.98
N ARG A 164 11.48 -0.65 0.18
CA ARG A 164 10.66 -1.43 -0.74
C ARG A 164 10.95 -1.00 -2.17
N LEU A 165 11.32 -1.96 -3.00
CA LEU A 165 11.51 -1.80 -4.43
C LEU A 165 10.37 -2.53 -5.14
N ALA A 166 9.75 -1.88 -6.12
CA ALA A 166 8.65 -2.46 -6.89
C ALA A 166 8.82 -2.21 -8.39
N THR A 167 8.39 -3.16 -9.21
CA THR A 167 8.25 -2.98 -10.67
C THR A 167 6.82 -3.27 -11.09
N ILE A 168 6.13 -2.25 -11.58
CA ILE A 168 4.69 -2.29 -11.82
C ILE A 168 4.47 -2.53 -13.33
N PRO A 169 3.62 -3.50 -13.74
CA PRO A 169 3.41 -3.85 -15.14
C PRO A 169 2.67 -2.77 -15.97
N HIS A 170 2.38 -1.62 -15.35
CA HIS A 170 1.92 -0.40 -16.03
C HIS A 170 3.09 0.44 -16.59
N GLY A 171 4.33 0.10 -16.24
CA GLY A 171 5.54 0.78 -16.69
C GLY A 171 6.15 1.71 -15.65
N ASP A 172 6.01 1.36 -14.36
CA ASP A 172 6.53 2.13 -13.24
C ASP A 172 7.59 1.33 -12.47
N SER A 173 8.53 2.04 -11.87
CA SER A 173 9.50 1.47 -10.92
C SER A 173 9.57 2.36 -9.69
N VAL A 174 9.55 1.75 -8.51
CA VAL A 174 9.45 2.46 -7.23
C VAL A 174 10.62 2.10 -6.33
N LEU A 175 11.20 3.11 -5.68
CA LEU A 175 12.01 2.95 -4.48
C LEU A 175 11.36 3.77 -3.36
N ALA A 176 10.80 3.07 -2.38
CA ALA A 176 10.25 3.67 -1.17
C ALA A 176 11.13 3.32 0.04
N LEU A 177 11.59 4.33 0.78
CA LEU A 177 12.46 4.13 1.94
C LEU A 177 11.66 4.32 3.21
N GLY A 178 12.02 3.57 4.25
CA GLY A 178 11.13 3.36 5.38
C GLY A 178 11.79 3.27 6.73
N ARG A 179 10.94 3.28 7.76
CA ARG A 179 11.34 2.91 9.12
C ARG A 179 10.52 1.72 9.58
N SER A 180 11.13 0.80 10.31
CA SER A 180 10.45 -0.26 11.03
C SER A 180 10.22 0.08 12.51
N SER A 181 9.18 -0.48 13.10
CA SER A 181 8.95 -0.40 14.56
C SER A 181 8.11 -1.57 15.07
N GLU A 182 8.26 -1.92 16.35
CA GLU A 182 7.44 -2.93 17.02
C GLU A 182 6.66 -2.28 18.17
N HIS A 183 5.39 -2.64 18.31
CA HIS A 183 4.49 -2.09 19.32
C HIS A 183 3.67 -3.20 19.99
N SER A 184 3.31 -2.99 21.25
CA SER A 184 2.31 -3.84 21.93
C SER A 184 0.92 -3.52 21.40
N GLY A 185 0.11 -4.55 21.18
CA GLY A 185 -1.29 -4.36 20.81
C GLY A 185 -1.53 -3.96 19.36
N ALA A 186 -2.79 -3.64 19.05
CA ALA A 186 -3.18 -2.99 17.80
C ALA A 186 -2.54 -1.60 17.70
N GLN A 187 -2.37 -1.10 16.48
CA GLN A 187 -1.93 0.28 16.23
C GLN A 187 -3.07 1.04 15.56
N SER A 188 -3.16 2.34 15.85
CA SER A 188 -4.09 3.22 15.16
C SER A 188 -3.75 3.28 13.68
N ILE A 189 -4.75 3.08 12.82
CA ILE A 189 -4.58 3.21 11.38
C ILE A 189 -4.85 4.68 11.03
N PRO A 190 -3.87 5.43 10.49
CA PRO A 190 -4.07 6.83 10.16
C PRO A 190 -5.14 7.00 9.09
N ASP A 191 -5.96 8.04 9.23
CA ASP A 191 -6.90 8.43 8.18
C ASP A 191 -6.13 8.86 6.92
N ILE A 192 -6.66 8.48 5.77
CA ILE A 192 -6.24 9.02 4.48
C ILE A 192 -7.48 9.45 3.71
N SER A 193 -7.36 10.54 2.96
CA SER A 193 -8.43 10.97 2.06
C SER A 193 -8.20 10.36 0.68
N GLY A 194 -9.25 9.81 0.07
CA GLY A 194 -9.22 9.44 -1.35
C GLY A 194 -9.60 10.59 -2.30
N LEU A 195 -9.92 11.77 -1.76
CA LEU A 195 -10.28 12.93 -2.59
C LEU A 195 -9.06 13.50 -3.33
N PRO A 196 -9.24 13.98 -4.56
CA PRO A 196 -8.15 14.58 -5.32
C PRO A 196 -7.72 15.92 -4.71
N ILE A 197 -6.42 16.19 -4.75
CA ILE A 197 -5.83 17.48 -4.35
C ILE A 197 -5.78 18.38 -5.58
N GLY A 198 -6.23 19.64 -5.44
CA GLY A 198 -6.28 20.59 -6.57
C GLY A 198 -7.66 20.89 -7.11
N VAL A 199 -8.67 20.56 -6.30
CA VAL A 199 -10.08 20.89 -6.52
C VAL A 199 -10.69 21.37 -5.20
N ASP A 200 -11.79 22.11 -5.27
CA ASP A 200 -12.60 22.41 -4.10
C ASP A 200 -13.13 21.09 -3.47
N GLN A 201 -12.91 20.93 -2.17
CA GLN A 201 -13.20 19.68 -1.43
C GLN A 201 -14.66 19.58 -0.97
N ASP A 202 -15.50 20.56 -1.29
CA ASP A 202 -16.91 20.55 -0.91
C ASP A 202 -17.69 19.38 -1.57
N LEU A 203 -17.94 18.32 -0.79
CA LEU A 203 -18.80 17.19 -1.16
C LEU A 203 -20.29 17.49 -0.95
N GLY A 204 -20.67 18.73 -0.63
CA GLY A 204 -22.03 19.14 -0.32
C GLY A 204 -22.64 18.35 0.84
N LYS A 205 -23.97 18.43 0.98
CA LYS A 205 -24.69 17.67 2.01
C LYS A 205 -25.25 16.37 1.42
N PRO A 206 -24.95 15.21 2.04
CA PRO A 206 -25.52 13.94 1.60
C PRO A 206 -27.04 14.00 1.52
N GLY A 207 -27.60 13.66 0.36
CA GLY A 207 -29.05 13.63 0.13
C GLY A 207 -29.74 15.00 -0.04
N ASP A 208 -28.98 16.10 -0.13
CA ASP A 208 -29.53 17.43 -0.42
C ASP A 208 -29.25 17.84 -1.88
N ASP A 209 -30.28 17.74 -2.73
CA ASP A 209 -30.21 18.12 -4.14
C ASP A 209 -29.93 19.61 -4.39
N LYS A 210 -30.11 20.47 -3.38
CA LYS A 210 -29.81 21.91 -3.48
C LYS A 210 -28.36 22.21 -3.07
N ASP A 211 -27.74 21.33 -2.30
CA ASP A 211 -26.37 21.44 -1.81
C ASP A 211 -25.49 20.35 -2.44
N ARG A 212 -25.35 20.47 -3.77
CA ARG A 212 -24.56 19.56 -4.60
C ARG A 212 -23.06 19.88 -4.62
N GLY A 213 -22.59 20.68 -3.66
CA GLY A 213 -21.19 21.09 -3.49
C GLY A 213 -20.42 21.30 -4.80
N ASN A 214 -19.16 20.90 -4.83
CA ASN A 214 -18.35 20.88 -6.04
C ASN A 214 -18.79 19.74 -6.98
N LEU A 215 -19.39 20.10 -8.11
CA LEU A 215 -19.83 19.14 -9.14
C LEU A 215 -18.67 18.35 -9.76
N TYR A 216 -17.43 18.84 -9.69
CA TYR A 216 -16.27 18.07 -10.13
C TYR A 216 -16.12 16.78 -9.32
N LEU A 217 -16.47 16.79 -8.03
CA LEU A 217 -16.42 15.64 -7.13
C LEU A 217 -17.64 14.71 -7.22
N ALA A 218 -18.51 14.86 -8.24
CA ALA A 218 -19.71 14.03 -8.38
C ALA A 218 -19.45 12.50 -8.31
N PRO A 219 -18.36 11.94 -8.88
CA PRO A 219 -18.02 10.53 -8.69
C PRO A 219 -17.72 10.11 -7.25
N TYR A 220 -17.06 10.97 -6.48
CA TYR A 220 -16.76 10.70 -5.07
C TYR A 220 -18.02 10.81 -4.23
N ARG A 221 -18.85 11.84 -4.47
CA ARG A 221 -20.16 11.98 -3.81
C ARG A 221 -21.03 10.74 -4.06
N HIS A 222 -21.10 10.26 -5.31
CA HIS A 222 -21.90 9.09 -5.65
C HIS A 222 -21.59 7.90 -4.73
N PHE A 223 -20.32 7.58 -4.53
CA PHE A 223 -19.90 6.46 -3.68
C PHE A 223 -19.85 6.79 -2.18
N ASN A 224 -19.80 8.07 -1.80
CA ASN A 224 -19.96 8.49 -0.41
C ASN A 224 -21.42 8.36 0.06
N GLU A 225 -22.38 8.59 -0.84
CA GLU A 225 -23.82 8.42 -0.58
C GLU A 225 -24.27 6.96 -0.80
N ASN A 226 -23.61 6.24 -1.70
CA ASN A 226 -23.91 4.87 -2.07
C ASN A 226 -22.63 4.03 -1.93
N LEU A 227 -22.32 3.65 -0.68
CA LEU A 227 -21.10 2.90 -0.37
C LEU A 227 -20.94 1.69 -1.28
N PHE A 228 -19.75 1.52 -1.84
CA PHE A 228 -19.49 0.39 -2.73
C PHE A 228 -19.54 -0.93 -1.95
N GLN A 229 -20.29 -1.90 -2.47
CA GLN A 229 -20.66 -3.12 -1.75
C GLN A 229 -21.31 -2.87 -0.38
N GLY A 230 -21.90 -1.69 -0.19
CA GLY A 230 -22.53 -1.27 1.07
C GLY A 230 -21.57 -0.92 2.21
N VAL A 231 -20.25 -0.98 1.98
CA VAL A 231 -19.25 -0.83 3.06
C VAL A 231 -18.06 0.05 2.72
N PHE A 232 -17.64 0.13 1.46
CA PHE A 232 -16.41 0.86 1.09
C PHE A 232 -16.71 2.31 0.71
N ASN A 233 -16.14 3.24 1.47
CA ASN A 233 -16.17 4.66 1.19
C ASN A 233 -14.83 5.11 0.58
N PRO A 234 -14.78 5.56 -0.69
CA PRO A 234 -13.53 6.05 -1.28
C PRO A 234 -13.07 7.40 -0.69
N VAL A 235 -13.92 8.10 0.07
CA VAL A 235 -13.51 9.35 0.75
C VAL A 235 -12.64 9.05 1.98
N SER A 236 -12.93 7.95 2.68
CA SER A 236 -12.26 7.48 3.91
C SER A 236 -11.86 6.00 3.81
N PRO A 237 -11.00 5.61 2.86
CA PRO A 237 -10.76 4.20 2.54
C PRO A 237 -10.22 3.39 3.73
N ASN A 238 -9.41 3.98 4.61
CA ASN A 238 -8.80 3.26 5.73
C ASN A 238 -9.80 2.82 6.82
N ASP A 239 -11.05 3.32 6.81
CA ASP A 239 -12.08 2.95 7.78
C ASP A 239 -12.31 1.43 7.85
N LEU A 240 -12.20 0.72 6.73
CA LEU A 240 -12.38 -0.73 6.70
C LEU A 240 -11.24 -1.51 7.37
N LEU A 241 -10.03 -0.96 7.42
CA LEU A 241 -8.94 -1.58 8.16
C LEU A 241 -9.16 -1.44 9.67
N GLU A 242 -9.60 -0.27 10.12
CA GLU A 242 -9.93 -0.04 11.53
C GLU A 242 -11.14 -0.88 11.94
N LYS A 243 -12.18 -0.95 11.09
CA LYS A 243 -13.33 -1.83 11.32
C LYS A 243 -12.91 -3.30 11.44
N ALA A 244 -11.91 -3.76 10.68
CA ALA A 244 -11.39 -5.12 10.81
C ALA A 244 -10.63 -5.37 12.12
N ASN A 245 -10.09 -4.34 12.77
CA ASN A 245 -9.54 -4.44 14.13
C ASN A 245 -10.69 -4.58 15.16
N LEU A 246 -11.71 -3.73 15.04
CA LEU A 246 -12.90 -3.77 15.90
C LEU A 246 -13.65 -5.11 15.79
N ASP A 247 -13.87 -5.59 14.56
CA ASP A 247 -14.50 -6.90 14.29
C ASP A 247 -13.78 -8.04 15.01
N LEU A 248 -12.44 -7.97 15.06
CA LEU A 248 -11.60 -8.99 15.69
C LEU A 248 -11.70 -8.94 17.21
N GLU A 249 -11.72 -7.74 17.78
CA GLU A 249 -11.91 -7.53 19.23
C GLU A 249 -13.31 -7.97 19.69
N GLU A 250 -14.36 -7.67 18.91
CA GLU A 250 -15.74 -8.13 19.15
C GLU A 250 -15.85 -9.67 19.15
N GLN A 251 -14.99 -10.35 18.39
CA GLN A 251 -14.86 -11.82 18.39
C GLN A 251 -14.04 -12.35 19.57
N GLY A 252 -13.55 -11.48 20.46
CA GLY A 252 -12.73 -11.83 21.62
C GLY A 252 -11.28 -12.17 21.29
N VAL A 253 -10.80 -11.80 20.10
CA VAL A 253 -9.42 -12.05 19.64
C VAL A 253 -8.60 -10.77 19.78
N LYS A 254 -7.46 -10.86 20.46
CA LYS A 254 -6.59 -9.70 20.70
C LYS A 254 -5.40 -9.71 19.75
N ILE A 255 -5.09 -8.53 19.20
CA ILE A 255 -3.77 -8.25 18.64
C ILE A 255 -2.84 -8.03 19.84
N VAL A 256 -1.82 -8.87 19.99
CA VAL A 256 -0.89 -8.78 21.13
C VAL A 256 0.35 -7.97 20.80
N LYS A 257 0.76 -7.97 19.53
CA LYS A 257 1.94 -7.26 19.04
C LYS A 257 1.76 -6.89 17.58
N THR A 258 2.26 -5.73 17.19
CA THR A 258 2.27 -5.26 15.80
C THR A 258 3.67 -4.84 15.40
N THR A 259 4.18 -5.39 14.30
CA THR A 259 5.36 -4.88 13.59
C THR A 259 4.90 -3.98 12.46
N VAL A 260 5.35 -2.72 12.44
CA VAL A 260 4.98 -1.72 11.44
C VAL A 260 6.14 -1.49 10.50
N LEU A 261 5.88 -1.59 9.19
CA LEU A 261 6.81 -1.24 8.12
C LEU A 261 6.22 -0.04 7.36
N ASP A 262 6.80 1.14 7.54
CA ASP A 262 6.32 2.38 6.93
C ASP A 262 7.34 2.90 5.91
N VAL A 263 6.98 2.89 4.62
CA VAL A 263 7.85 3.33 3.51
C VAL A 263 7.21 4.46 2.70
N ASP A 264 8.05 5.37 2.24
CA ASP A 264 7.65 6.55 1.48
C ASP A 264 8.71 6.86 0.40
N SER A 265 8.25 6.95 -0.85
CA SER A 265 9.10 7.27 -2.02
C SER A 265 9.53 8.74 -2.11
N THR A 266 8.93 9.63 -1.33
CA THR A 266 9.32 11.05 -1.26
C THR A 266 10.51 11.31 -0.33
N ARG A 267 10.95 10.28 0.42
CA ARG A 267 12.15 10.38 1.25
C ARG A 267 13.39 10.56 0.38
N PRO A 268 14.48 11.19 0.88
CA PRO A 268 15.69 11.42 0.10
C PRO A 268 16.18 10.15 -0.59
N THR A 269 16.51 10.23 -1.88
CA THR A 269 16.92 9.13 -2.77
C THR A 269 15.85 8.10 -3.14
N GLY A 270 14.65 8.17 -2.54
CA GLY A 270 13.48 7.47 -3.04
C GLY A 270 12.93 8.10 -4.33
N GLY A 271 11.98 7.42 -4.95
CA GLY A 271 11.26 7.98 -6.08
C GLY A 271 10.41 6.98 -6.85
N VAL A 272 9.72 7.50 -7.85
CA VAL A 272 8.94 6.76 -8.83
C VAL A 272 9.45 7.14 -10.23
N VAL A 273 9.73 6.15 -11.07
CA VAL A 273 10.20 6.35 -12.45
C VAL A 273 9.26 5.64 -13.40
N ASN A 274 8.77 6.40 -14.40
CA ASN A 274 7.67 5.95 -15.25
C ASN A 274 8.05 5.97 -16.74
N ILE A 275 7.45 5.07 -17.52
CA ILE A 275 7.54 5.12 -18.98
C ILE A 275 6.89 6.39 -19.56
N PRO A 276 7.29 6.84 -20.77
CA PRO A 276 6.82 8.11 -21.31
C PRO A 276 5.30 8.26 -21.46
N PHE A 277 4.56 7.18 -21.65
CA PHE A 277 3.09 7.25 -21.74
C PHE A 277 2.46 7.62 -20.41
N VAL A 278 2.86 6.95 -19.32
CA VAL A 278 2.39 7.21 -17.96
C VAL A 278 2.68 8.66 -17.58
N VAL A 279 3.91 9.14 -17.81
CA VAL A 279 4.30 10.55 -17.56
C VAL A 279 3.37 11.55 -18.23
N ARG A 280 2.86 11.24 -19.43
CA ARG A 280 2.00 12.18 -20.19
C ARG A 280 0.52 12.10 -19.80
N GLN A 281 0.04 10.96 -19.31
CA GLN A 281 -1.41 10.69 -19.20
C GLN A 281 -1.92 10.61 -17.78
N ALA A 282 -1.17 9.96 -16.88
CA ALA A 282 -1.52 9.78 -15.47
C ALA A 282 -0.23 9.45 -14.70
N ASN A 283 0.59 10.47 -14.45
CA ASN A 283 1.94 10.29 -13.95
C ASN A 283 1.94 9.84 -12.49
N ALA A 284 2.45 8.65 -12.17
CA ALA A 284 2.61 8.22 -10.79
C ALA A 284 3.77 8.97 -10.13
N THR A 285 3.49 9.81 -9.14
CA THR A 285 4.50 10.72 -8.55
C THR A 285 4.95 10.33 -7.16
N VAL A 286 4.07 9.66 -6.42
CA VAL A 286 4.30 9.29 -5.02
C VAL A 286 3.74 7.90 -4.78
N VAL A 287 4.51 7.06 -4.12
CA VAL A 287 4.05 5.83 -3.46
C VAL A 287 4.39 5.91 -1.97
N LYS A 288 3.39 5.67 -1.13
CA LYS A 288 3.52 5.46 0.32
C LYS A 288 2.81 4.18 0.69
N SER A 289 3.38 3.40 1.59
CA SER A 289 2.68 2.23 2.11
C SER A 289 3.09 1.93 3.53
N THR A 290 2.10 1.59 4.35
CA THR A 290 2.30 1.12 5.72
C THR A 290 1.76 -0.30 5.82
N PHE A 291 2.58 -1.22 6.33
CA PHE A 291 2.22 -2.61 6.60
C PHE A 291 2.19 -2.83 8.11
N TRP A 292 1.11 -3.41 8.63
CA TRP A 292 0.94 -3.81 10.02
C TRP A 292 0.88 -5.33 10.09
N ILE A 293 2.01 -5.93 10.48
CA ILE A 293 2.11 -7.38 10.71
C ILE A 293 1.73 -7.64 12.16
N GLN A 294 0.57 -8.23 12.36
CA GLN A 294 -0.09 -8.39 13.65
C GLN A 294 0.03 -9.84 14.13
N GLU A 295 0.55 -10.01 15.34
CA GLU A 295 0.51 -11.27 16.08
C GLU A 295 -0.77 -11.30 16.91
N LEU A 296 -1.57 -12.35 16.76
CA LEU A 296 -2.81 -12.56 17.51
C LEU A 296 -2.56 -13.40 18.76
N ASP A 297 -3.44 -13.29 19.76
CA ASP A 297 -3.41 -14.15 20.95
C ASP A 297 -3.75 -15.62 20.64
N GLN A 298 -4.53 -15.86 19.58
CA GLN A 298 -4.77 -17.19 19.02
C GLN A 298 -3.48 -17.85 18.53
N LYS A 299 -3.43 -19.18 18.67
CA LYS A 299 -2.34 -20.00 18.16
C LYS A 299 -2.73 -20.74 16.89
N ASP A 300 -1.75 -20.98 16.04
CA ASP A 300 -1.85 -21.88 14.90
C ASP A 300 -1.70 -23.35 15.34
N LYS A 301 -1.73 -24.27 14.38
CA LYS A 301 -1.57 -25.72 14.63
C LYS A 301 -0.20 -26.12 15.18
N TYR A 302 0.79 -25.22 15.14
CA TYR A 302 2.15 -25.41 15.65
C TYR A 302 2.39 -24.70 16.99
N GLY A 303 1.36 -24.11 17.59
CA GLY A 303 1.46 -23.38 18.86
C GLY A 303 2.07 -21.98 18.73
N LYS A 304 2.30 -21.48 17.51
CA LYS A 304 2.80 -20.12 17.25
C LYS A 304 1.63 -19.14 17.16
N PRO A 305 1.82 -17.84 17.46
CA PRO A 305 0.79 -16.83 17.22
C PRO A 305 0.28 -16.89 15.77
N LYS A 306 -1.03 -16.85 15.58
CA LYS A 306 -1.59 -16.60 14.24
C LYS A 306 -1.18 -15.20 13.79
N LEU A 307 -0.85 -15.06 12.52
CA LEU A 307 -0.43 -13.79 11.94
C LEU A 307 -1.50 -13.23 11.00
N ARG A 308 -1.77 -11.94 11.14
CA ARG A 308 -2.60 -11.15 10.23
C ARG A 308 -1.77 -10.01 9.66
N LEU A 309 -1.96 -9.69 8.39
CA LEU A 309 -1.31 -8.57 7.73
C LEU A 309 -2.40 -7.59 7.28
N GLN A 310 -2.26 -6.34 7.70
CA GLN A 310 -2.98 -5.21 7.10
C GLN A 310 -2.00 -4.34 6.35
N TYR A 311 -2.42 -3.74 5.25
CA TYR A 311 -1.68 -2.66 4.64
C TYR A 311 -2.60 -1.57 4.11
N SER A 312 -2.07 -0.35 4.05
CA SER A 312 -2.63 0.78 3.33
C SER A 312 -1.56 1.33 2.40
N GLN A 313 -1.87 1.40 1.11
CA GLN A 313 -0.99 1.92 0.07
C GLN A 313 -1.68 3.09 -0.62
N LEU A 314 -0.96 4.21 -0.70
CA LEU A 314 -1.34 5.41 -1.43
C LEU A 314 -0.36 5.59 -2.60
N VAL A 315 -0.90 5.66 -3.81
CA VAL A 315 -0.19 6.13 -5.00
C VAL A 315 -0.82 7.45 -5.43
N MET A 316 -0.03 8.50 -5.64
CA MET A 316 -0.54 9.74 -6.23
C MET A 316 -0.34 9.72 -7.74
N LEU A 317 -1.44 9.93 -8.47
CA LEU A 317 -1.44 10.08 -9.91
C LEU A 317 -1.66 11.55 -10.27
N ASP A 318 -0.86 12.07 -11.18
CA ASP A 318 -0.89 13.46 -11.63
C ASP A 318 -1.36 13.52 -13.09
N PHE A 319 -2.50 14.18 -13.32
CA PHE A 319 -3.12 14.44 -14.62
C PHE A 319 -4.04 15.68 -14.55
N PHE A 320 -4.55 16.18 -15.67
CA PHE A 320 -5.37 17.41 -15.81
C PHE A 320 -4.93 18.70 -15.06
N PRO A 321 -5.25 19.89 -15.58
CA PRO A 321 -5.00 21.13 -14.84
C PRO A 321 -5.83 21.21 -13.55
N ARG A 322 -5.26 21.81 -12.48
CA ARG A 322 -6.00 22.16 -11.26
C ARG A 322 -7.16 23.10 -11.53
N VAL A 323 -8.23 22.95 -10.75
CA VAL A 323 -9.48 23.72 -10.87
C VAL A 323 -9.97 24.25 -9.51
N ASP A 324 -9.09 24.35 -8.52
CA ASP A 324 -9.36 24.89 -7.17
C ASP A 324 -9.47 26.42 -7.12
N GLY A 325 -9.26 27.12 -8.24
CA GLY A 325 -9.43 28.58 -8.32
C GLY A 325 -8.41 29.38 -7.50
N LEU A 326 -7.34 28.73 -7.03
CA LEU A 326 -6.30 29.41 -6.26
C LEU A 326 -5.53 30.42 -7.15
N PRO A 327 -4.96 31.50 -6.56
CA PRO A 327 -4.28 32.54 -7.32
C PRO A 327 -3.19 31.98 -8.25
N PRO A 328 -3.06 32.49 -9.50
CA PRO A 328 -2.01 32.05 -10.42
C PRO A 328 -0.63 32.08 -9.75
N GLY A 329 0.06 30.93 -9.75
CA GLY A 329 1.41 30.79 -9.21
C GLY A 329 1.52 30.41 -7.72
N CYS A 330 0.42 30.33 -6.96
CA CYS A 330 0.51 29.88 -5.55
C CYS A 330 0.77 28.37 -5.42
N CYS A 331 0.19 27.57 -6.33
CA CYS A 331 0.29 26.11 -6.37
C CYS A 331 0.21 25.63 -7.84
N PRO A 332 1.25 25.88 -8.66
CA PRO A 332 1.24 25.41 -10.04
C PRO A 332 1.29 23.87 -10.07
N GLY A 333 0.61 23.26 -11.04
CA GLY A 333 0.69 21.82 -11.26
C GLY A 333 -0.63 21.19 -11.70
N PRO A 334 -0.62 19.87 -11.94
CA PRO A 334 -1.82 19.09 -12.17
C PRO A 334 -2.61 18.82 -10.88
N ILE A 335 -3.84 18.34 -11.04
CA ILE A 335 -4.57 17.72 -9.93
C ILE A 335 -3.80 16.44 -9.55
N GLN A 336 -3.82 16.08 -8.27
CA GLN A 336 -3.23 14.85 -7.78
C GLN A 336 -4.33 13.95 -7.24
N TRP A 337 -4.52 12.78 -7.83
CA TRP A 337 -5.54 11.81 -7.41
C TRP A 337 -4.89 10.70 -6.58
N PRO A 338 -5.38 10.50 -5.36
CA PRO A 338 -5.13 9.27 -4.62
C PRO A 338 -5.61 8.06 -5.42
N HIS A 339 -4.73 7.10 -5.63
CA HIS A 339 -5.04 5.71 -5.89
C HIS A 339 -4.71 4.94 -4.61
N VAL A 340 -5.75 4.48 -3.92
CA VAL A 340 -5.62 3.84 -2.62
C VAL A 340 -5.92 2.36 -2.74
N SER A 341 -5.06 1.52 -2.17
CA SER A 341 -5.31 0.09 -2.00
C SER A 341 -5.13 -0.29 -0.54
N ILE A 342 -6.08 -1.02 0.02
CA ILE A 342 -6.04 -1.55 1.39
C ILE A 342 -6.36 -3.04 1.38
N ASN A 343 -5.80 -3.79 2.32
CA ASN A 343 -6.20 -5.18 2.52
C ASN A 343 -6.01 -5.63 3.97
N THR A 344 -6.76 -6.66 4.37
CA THR A 344 -6.55 -7.46 5.58
C THR A 344 -6.47 -8.94 5.18
N MET A 345 -5.32 -9.57 5.41
CA MET A 345 -5.02 -10.95 5.02
C MET A 345 -4.47 -11.77 6.19
N GLU A 346 -4.50 -13.09 6.08
CA GLU A 346 -3.86 -14.00 7.03
C GLU A 346 -2.64 -14.67 6.40
N LYS A 347 -1.72 -15.15 7.24
CA LYS A 347 -0.64 -16.02 6.81
C LYS A 347 -1.14 -17.45 6.62
N VAL A 348 -0.86 -18.05 5.46
CA VAL A 348 -1.47 -19.31 5.00
C VAL A 348 -0.44 -20.40 4.72
N VAL A 349 0.82 -20.02 4.48
CA VAL A 349 1.99 -20.90 4.37
C VAL A 349 3.17 -20.22 5.06
N GLU A 350 3.96 -20.99 5.81
CA GLU A 350 5.24 -20.55 6.39
C GLU A 350 6.41 -20.70 5.42
#